data_AF-A0A3C0FII1-F1
#
_entry.id   AF-A0A3C0FII1-F1
#
_cell.length_a   1.000
_cell.length_b   1.000
_cell.length_c   1.000
_cell.angle_alpha   90.00
_cell.angle_beta   90.00
_cell.angle_gamma   90.00
#
_symmetry.space_group_name_H-M   'P 1'
#
loop_
_entity.id
_entity.type
_entity.pdbx_description
1 polymer ?
#
loop_
_entity_poly.entity_id
_entity_poly.type
_entity_poly.pdbx_seq_one_letter_code
_entity_poly.pdbx_strand_id
1 'polypeptide(L)' 'LTRKYKLGELASGNVMFAATGVTDGAMLRGVRRFANGAETESIVMRSQSGTVRYVRAVHDFSRKIWYK' A
#
# COMPACT_ATOMS: atom_id res chain seq x y z
N LEU A 1 -25.35 20.42 -4.92
CA LEU A 1 -24.70 19.32 -4.14
C LEU A 1 -25.41 17.96 -4.30
N THR A 2 -26.31 17.77 -5.27
CA THR A 2 -27.12 16.54 -5.43
C THR A 2 -26.53 15.52 -6.43
N ARG A 3 -25.34 15.77 -6.98
CA ARG A 3 -24.75 14.92 -8.00
C ARG A 3 -24.27 13.60 -7.40
N LYS A 4 -24.65 12.49 -8.01
CA LYS A 4 -24.08 11.16 -7.76
C LYS A 4 -22.96 10.91 -8.77
N TYR A 5 -21.79 10.55 -8.29
CA TYR A 5 -20.63 10.24 -9.12
C TYR A 5 -20.50 8.74 -9.30
N LYS A 6 -20.29 8.29 -10.54
CA LYS A 6 -19.88 6.92 -10.85
C LYS A 6 -18.38 6.77 -10.64
N LEU A 7 -17.90 5.54 -10.52
CA LEU A 7 -16.47 5.24 -10.32
C LEU A 7 -15.58 5.95 -11.35
N GLY A 8 -15.92 5.84 -12.64
CA GLY A 8 -15.17 6.48 -13.73
C GLY A 8 -15.20 8.01 -13.73
N GLU A 9 -16.05 8.64 -12.91
CA GLU A 9 -16.05 10.10 -12.70
C GLU A 9 -15.17 10.50 -11.50
N LEU A 10 -14.85 9.55 -10.61
CA LEU A 10 -13.97 9.76 -9.46
C LEU A 10 -12.52 9.36 -9.77
N ALA A 11 -12.33 8.31 -10.57
CA ALA A 11 -11.03 7.83 -11.01
C ALA A 11 -11.10 7.31 -12.46
N SER A 12 -10.37 7.95 -13.36
CA SER A 12 -10.38 7.65 -14.80
C SER A 12 -8.99 7.69 -15.43
N GLY A 13 -8.85 7.08 -16.61
CA GLY A 13 -7.58 7.02 -17.34
C GLY A 13 -6.65 5.92 -16.83
N ASN A 14 -5.35 6.19 -16.83
CA ASN A 14 -4.33 5.28 -16.31
C ASN A 14 -4.20 5.44 -14.79
N VAL A 15 -4.93 4.61 -14.03
CA VAL A 15 -5.04 4.68 -12.57
C VAL A 15 -4.10 3.66 -11.93
N MET A 16 -3.47 4.06 -10.84
CA MET A 16 -2.69 3.18 -9.97
C MET A 16 -3.18 3.35 -8.53
N PHE A 17 -3.30 2.23 -7.82
CA PHE A 17 -3.67 2.19 -6.41
C PHE A 17 -2.56 1.51 -5.63
N ALA A 18 -2.18 2.08 -4.49
CA ALA A 18 -1.25 1.47 -3.56
C ALA A 18 -1.74 1.71 -2.12
N ALA A 19 -1.69 0.65 -1.31
CA ALA A 19 -2.02 0.74 0.11
C ALA A 19 -1.08 -0.16 0.92
N THR A 20 -0.81 0.24 2.16
CA THR A 20 0.05 -0.48 3.11
C THR A 20 -0.68 -0.55 4.45
N GLY A 21 -0.71 -1.74 5.06
CA GLY A 21 -1.34 -1.92 6.36
C GLY A 21 -0.53 -1.24 7.48
N VAL A 22 -1.19 -0.37 8.25
CA VAL A 22 -0.60 0.23 9.46
C VAL A 22 -0.88 -0.65 10.68
N THR A 23 -2.15 -0.97 10.89
CA THR A 23 -2.65 -2.00 11.82
C THR A 23 -3.19 -3.19 11.05
N ASP A 24 -3.33 -4.34 11.72
CA ASP A 24 -3.94 -5.52 11.10
C ASP A 24 -5.38 -5.20 10.67
N GLY A 25 -5.64 -5.36 9.38
CA GLY A 25 -6.97 -5.17 8.79
C GLY A 25 -7.36 -6.36 7.92
N ALA A 26 -8.59 -6.32 7.41
CA ALA A 26 -9.13 -7.40 6.59
C ALA A 26 -8.35 -7.64 5.28
N MET A 27 -7.63 -6.62 4.79
CA MET A 27 -6.96 -6.66 3.49
C MET A 27 -5.44 -6.79 3.58
N LEU A 28 -4.82 -6.19 4.60
CA LEU A 28 -3.37 -6.13 4.78
C LEU A 28 -3.03 -6.23 6.26
N ARG A 29 -1.95 -6.95 6.58
CA ARG A 29 -1.35 -6.95 7.90
C ARG A 29 -0.73 -5.59 8.21
N GLY A 30 -0.81 -5.22 9.48
CA GLY A 30 -0.15 -4.05 10.02
C GLY A 30 1.36 -4.17 10.05
N VAL A 31 2.02 -3.04 10.33
CA VAL A 31 3.47 -2.99 10.45
C VAL A 31 3.91 -3.81 11.65
N ARG A 32 4.84 -4.75 11.44
CA ARG A 32 5.45 -5.53 12.53
C ARG A 32 6.88 -5.07 12.75
N ARG A 33 7.16 -4.47 13.90
CA ARG A 33 8.52 -4.06 14.29
C ARG A 33 9.26 -5.20 14.98
N PHE A 34 10.57 -5.26 14.76
CA PHE A 34 11.50 -6.13 15.47
C PHE A 34 12.80 -5.35 15.72
N ALA A 35 13.74 -5.94 16.49
CA ALA A 35 14.89 -5.21 17.06
C ALA A 35 15.60 -4.25 16.10
N ASN A 36 15.88 -4.69 14.87
CA ASN A 36 16.63 -3.91 13.87
C ASN A 36 15.83 -3.63 12.60
N GLY A 37 14.49 -3.64 12.67
CA GLY A 37 13.71 -3.47 11.45
C GLY A 37 12.20 -3.52 11.61
N ALA A 38 11.54 -3.58 10.46
CA ALA A 38 10.10 -3.77 10.39
C ALA A 38 9.70 -4.58 9.16
N GLU A 39 8.55 -5.24 9.22
CA GLU A 39 7.87 -5.81 8.07
C GLU A 39 6.61 -5.00 7.73
N THR A 40 6.35 -4.85 6.44
CA THR A 40 5.11 -4.24 5.91
C THR A 40 4.48 -5.14 4.87
N GLU A 41 3.15 -5.13 4.82
CA GLU A 41 2.37 -5.74 3.74
C GLU A 41 1.62 -4.66 2.97
N SER A 42 1.78 -4.68 1.65
CA SER A 42 1.20 -3.70 0.74
C SER A 42 0.50 -4.38 -0.43
N ILE A 43 -0.48 -3.69 -1.01
CA ILE A 43 -1.05 -4.03 -2.32
C ILE A 43 -0.76 -2.91 -3.30
N VAL A 44 -0.44 -3.26 -4.55
CA VAL A 44 -0.24 -2.33 -5.66
C VAL A 44 -1.03 -2.83 -6.87
N MET A 45 -1.87 -1.98 -7.44
CA MET A 45 -2.78 -2.32 -8.54
C MET A 45 -2.66 -1.27 -9.65
N ARG A 46 -2.74 -1.69 -10.91
CA ARG A 46 -2.65 -0.77 -12.06
C ARG A 46 -3.70 -1.07 -13.11
N SER A 47 -4.51 -0.08 -13.49
CA SER A 47 -5.61 -0.26 -14.45
C SER A 47 -5.12 -0.69 -15.82
N GLN A 48 -4.06 -0.05 -16.32
CA GLN A 48 -3.55 -0.28 -17.67
C GLN A 48 -2.99 -1.70 -17.86
N SER A 49 -2.41 -2.32 -16.82
CA SER A 49 -1.87 -3.68 -16.92
C SER A 49 -2.79 -4.74 -16.30
N GLY A 50 -3.86 -4.34 -15.62
CA GLY A 50 -4.71 -5.24 -14.82
C GLY A 50 -4.00 -5.94 -13.67
N THR A 51 -2.73 -5.61 -13.40
CA THR A 51 -1.89 -6.36 -12.46
C THR A 51 -2.20 -5.96 -11.03
N VAL A 52 -2.34 -6.96 -10.17
CA VAL A 52 -2.41 -6.83 -8.72
C VAL A 52 -1.17 -7.48 -8.12
N ARG A 53 -0.42 -6.72 -7.32
CA ARG A 53 0.77 -7.20 -6.61
C ARG A 53 0.56 -7.07 -5.12
N TYR A 54 0.75 -8.18 -4.42
CA TYR A 54 0.94 -8.17 -2.98
C TYR A 54 2.44 -8.12 -2.71
N VAL A 55 2.86 -7.16 -1.89
CA VAL A 55 4.27 -6.89 -1.61
C VAL A 55 4.48 -7.00 -0.11
N ARG A 56 5.28 -8.00 0.30
CA ARG A 56 5.83 -8.07 1.65
C ARG A 56 7.26 -7.57 1.62
N ALA A 57 7.57 -6.59 2.44
CA ALA A 57 8.89 -5.99 2.51
C ALA A 57 9.46 -6.12 3.92
N VAL A 58 10.74 -6.49 4.01
CA VAL A 58 11.54 -6.47 5.24
C VAL A 58 12.44 -5.24 5.17
N HIS A 59 12.28 -4.34 6.13
CA HIS A 59 13.03 -3.10 6.25
C HIS A 59 14.13 -3.27 7.27
N ASP A 60 15.39 -3.31 6.82
CA ASP A 60 16.56 -3.28 7.69
C ASP A 60 16.87 -1.84 8.11
N PHE A 61 16.67 -1.52 9.39
CA PHE A 61 16.91 -0.18 9.93
C PHE A 61 18.38 0.08 10.24
N SER A 62 19.22 -0.95 10.37
CA SER A 62 20.66 -0.78 10.59
C SER A 62 21.35 -0.07 9.41
N ARG A 63 20.77 -0.18 8.21
CA ARG A 63 21.24 0.45 6.97
C ARG A 63 20.58 1.79 6.66
N LYS A 64 19.57 2.21 7.43
CA LYS A 64 18.81 3.44 7.18
C LYS A 64 19.31 4.53 8.14
N ILE A 65 20.28 5.32 7.66
CA ILE A 65 20.96 6.36 8.45
C ILE A 65 20.03 7.44 9.02
N TRP A 66 18.85 7.64 8.43
CA TRP A 66 17.84 8.62 8.86
C TRP A 66 16.90 8.12 9.96
N TYR A 67 16.95 6.83 10.31
CA TYR A 67 16.13 6.24 11.36
C TYR A 67 16.78 6.34 12.75
N LYS A 68 18.06 6.74 12.82
CA LYS A 68 18.77 7.00 14.08
C LYS A 68 18.49 8.39 14.61
#